data_AF-A0A5S3TQK4-F1
#
_entry.id   AF-A0A5S3TQK4-F1
#
_cell.length_a   1.000
_cell.length_b   1.000
_cell.length_c   1.000
_cell.angle_alpha   90.00
_cell.angle_beta   90.00
_cell.angle_gamma   90.00
#
_symmetry.space_group_name_H-M   'P 1'
#
loop_
_entity.id
_entity.type
_entity.pdbx_description
1 polymer ?
#
loop_
_entity_poly.entity_id
_entity_poly.type
_entity_poly.pdbx_seq_one_letter_code
_entity_poly.pdbx_strand_id
1 'polypeptide(L)'
;MSEGKVYNFTVNIELDSNKKAVFTYFQDGQQVSGGGVVTERNSLGIYTLNEETQKRGFLFSAATFSNHEGDCAKDFSYEVTNAGTVINISDTDENSGTACMIFTVSCNGEEYQSEDPQFENKEEV
;
A
#
# COMPACT_ATOMS: atom_id res chain seq x y z
N MET A 1 -14.62 -0.14 22.01
CA MET A 1 -13.17 -0.20 21.70
C MET A 1 -13.04 -1.31 20.68
N SER A 2 -13.27 -1.02 19.41
CA SER A 2 -13.16 -2.04 18.35
C SER A 2 -11.69 -2.30 18.13
N GLU A 3 -11.26 -3.56 18.26
CA GLU A 3 -9.88 -3.97 18.00
C GLU A 3 -9.54 -3.64 16.54
N GLY A 4 -8.57 -2.75 16.30
CA GLY A 4 -8.16 -2.39 14.96
C GLY A 4 -7.65 -3.61 14.20
N LYS A 5 -8.11 -3.80 12.97
CA LYS A 5 -7.80 -5.01 12.19
C LYS A 5 -6.48 -4.83 11.44
N VAL A 6 -5.55 -5.76 11.63
CA VAL A 6 -4.23 -5.71 10.98
C VAL A 6 -4.26 -6.58 9.72
N TYR A 7 -3.89 -5.99 8.59
CA TYR A 7 -3.75 -6.68 7.31
C TYR A 7 -2.27 -6.73 6.93
N ASN A 8 -1.77 -7.93 6.62
CA ASN A 8 -0.38 -8.12 6.20
C ASN A 8 -0.32 -8.44 4.72
N PHE A 9 0.39 -7.61 3.98
CA PHE A 9 0.62 -7.76 2.55
C PHE A 9 2.09 -8.01 2.28
N THR A 10 2.35 -8.92 1.36
CA THR A 10 3.66 -9.07 0.73
C THR A 10 3.63 -8.38 -0.62
N VAL A 11 4.65 -7.58 -0.91
CA VAL A 11 4.78 -6.81 -2.15
C VAL A 11 5.98 -7.34 -2.93
N ASN A 12 5.74 -7.75 -4.18
CA ASN A 12 6.78 -8.07 -5.15
C ASN A 12 6.89 -6.93 -6.16
N ILE A 13 8.10 -6.51 -6.47
CA ILE A 13 8.38 -5.46 -7.45
C ILE A 13 9.39 -5.97 -8.46
N GLU A 14 8.98 -5.96 -9.72
CA GLU A 14 9.81 -6.37 -10.85
C GLU A 14 9.87 -5.26 -11.89
N LEU A 15 10.97 -5.20 -12.65
CA LEU A 15 11.06 -4.31 -13.80
C LEU A 15 10.62 -5.07 -15.05
N ASP A 16 9.66 -4.50 -15.78
CA ASP A 16 9.24 -5.03 -17.08
C ASP A 16 10.33 -4.82 -18.16
N SER A 17 10.05 -5.27 -19.38
CA SER A 17 10.95 -5.09 -20.53
C SER A 17 11.24 -3.61 -20.87
N ASN A 18 10.42 -2.68 -20.38
CA ASN A 18 10.54 -1.24 -20.58
C ASN A 18 11.13 -0.53 -19.35
N LYS A 19 11.65 -1.27 -18.36
CA LYS A 19 12.15 -0.75 -17.07
C LYS A 19 11.08 -0.03 -16.23
N LYS A 20 9.81 -0.38 -16.40
CA LYS A 20 8.74 0.05 -15.51
C LYS A 20 8.62 -0.91 -14.34
N ALA A 21 8.42 -0.37 -13.14
CA ALA A 21 8.17 -1.18 -11.97
C ALA A 21 6.74 -1.72 -11.98
N VAL A 22 6.61 -3.03 -11.90
CA VAL A 22 5.35 -3.76 -11.79
C VAL A 22 5.23 -4.26 -10.35
N PHE A 23 4.18 -3.80 -9.68
CA PHE A 23 3.90 -4.14 -8.30
C PHE A 23 2.86 -5.26 -8.25
N THR A 24 3.16 -6.32 -7.51
CA THR A 24 2.23 -7.43 -7.27
C THR A 24 2.04 -7.60 -5.77
N TYR A 25 0.78 -7.67 -5.34
CA TYR A 25 0.41 -7.74 -3.94
C TYR A 25 -0.10 -9.13 -3.60
N PHE A 26 0.28 -9.63 -2.44
CA PHE A 26 -0.15 -10.92 -1.92
C PHE A 26 -0.64 -10.77 -0.49
N GLN A 27 -1.77 -11.40 -0.18
CA GLN A 27 -2.28 -11.56 1.18
C GLN A 27 -2.43 -13.06 1.45
N ASP A 28 -1.87 -13.54 2.56
CA ASP A 28 -1.87 -14.97 2.91
C ASP A 28 -1.36 -15.90 1.78
N GLY A 29 -0.38 -15.40 1.01
CA GLY A 29 0.22 -16.11 -0.14
C GLY A 29 -0.63 -16.11 -1.41
N GLN A 30 -1.81 -15.51 -1.41
CA GLN A 30 -2.67 -15.38 -2.57
C GLN A 30 -2.54 -13.99 -3.19
N GLN A 31 -2.43 -13.93 -4.51
CA GLN A 31 -2.37 -12.65 -5.21
C GLN A 31 -3.70 -11.90 -5.07
N VAL A 32 -3.63 -10.64 -4.69
CA VAL A 32 -4.80 -9.74 -4.56
C VAL A 32 -4.66 -8.56 -5.50
N SER A 33 -5.80 -8.05 -5.98
CA SER A 33 -5.84 -6.81 -6.74
C SER A 33 -5.57 -5.63 -5.78
N GLY A 34 -4.48 -4.91 -6.02
CA GLY A 34 -4.20 -3.59 -5.49
C GLY A 34 -4.41 -3.40 -3.98
N GLY A 35 -3.36 -3.70 -3.20
CA GLY A 35 -3.28 -3.36 -1.78
C GLY A 35 -4.35 -3.89 -0.82
N GLY A 36 -5.27 -4.73 -1.31
CA GLY A 36 -6.39 -5.22 -0.51
C GLY A 36 -7.43 -4.11 -0.30
N VAL A 37 -8.69 -4.45 -0.51
CA VAL A 37 -9.77 -3.55 -0.16
C VAL A 37 -9.82 -3.50 1.37
N VAL A 38 -9.35 -2.39 1.94
CA VAL A 38 -9.44 -2.13 3.38
C VAL A 38 -10.86 -1.65 3.65
N THR A 39 -11.78 -2.60 3.81
CA THR A 39 -13.21 -2.34 4.00
C THR A 39 -13.61 -2.20 5.47
N GLU A 40 -12.67 -2.22 6.41
CA GLU A 40 -12.99 -2.38 7.83
C GLU A 40 -12.26 -1.36 8.72
N ARG A 41 -13.01 -0.77 9.66
CA ARG A 41 -12.65 0.35 10.56
C ARG A 41 -11.32 0.17 11.31
N ASN A 42 -10.61 1.28 11.55
CA ASN A 42 -9.36 1.34 12.36
C ASN A 42 -8.32 0.27 11.96
N SER A 43 -8.14 0.08 10.65
CA SER A 43 -7.24 -0.95 10.14
C SER A 43 -5.81 -0.45 9.97
N LEU A 44 -4.86 -1.36 10.19
CA LEU A 44 -3.45 -1.16 9.90
C LEU A 44 -3.04 -2.06 8.73
N GLY A 45 -2.68 -1.47 7.60
CA GLY A 45 -2.12 -2.19 6.46
C GLY A 45 -0.59 -2.23 6.56
N ILE A 46 -0.01 -3.42 6.73
CA ILE A 46 1.44 -3.64 6.79
C ILE A 46 1.89 -4.23 5.46
N TYR A 47 2.69 -3.48 4.70
CA TYR A 47 3.19 -3.90 3.39
C TYR A 47 4.69 -4.19 3.49
N THR A 48 5.07 -5.44 3.24
CA THR A 48 6.45 -5.89 3.32
C THR A 48 6.98 -6.30 1.95
N LEU A 49 8.11 -5.76 1.53
CA LEU A 49 8.78 -6.21 0.31
C LEU A 49 9.23 -7.66 0.45
N ASN A 50 8.99 -8.51 -0.54
CA ASN A 50 9.50 -9.88 -0.51
C ASN A 50 11.03 -9.92 -0.62
N GLU A 51 11.64 -11.06 -0.30
CA GLU A 51 13.10 -11.19 -0.31
C GLU A 51 13.73 -10.89 -1.68
N GLU A 52 13.08 -11.27 -2.78
CA GLU A 52 13.62 -11.04 -4.12
C GLU A 52 13.65 -9.55 -4.47
N THR A 53 12.60 -8.82 -4.11
CA THR A 53 12.48 -7.37 -4.27
C THR A 53 13.54 -6.64 -3.44
N GLN A 54 13.74 -7.09 -2.19
CA GLN A 54 14.81 -6.56 -1.32
C GLN A 54 16.21 -6.83 -1.91
N LYS A 55 16.47 -8.05 -2.42
CA LYS A 55 17.74 -8.41 -3.07
C LYS A 55 18.04 -7.57 -4.32
N ARG A 56 16.99 -7.11 -5.02
CA ARG A 56 17.11 -6.20 -6.17
C ARG A 56 17.42 -4.74 -5.77
N GLY A 57 17.28 -4.40 -4.49
CA GLY A 57 17.58 -3.07 -3.94
C GLY A 57 16.39 -2.11 -3.92
N PHE A 58 15.16 -2.60 -4.08
CA PHE A 58 13.96 -1.79 -3.91
C PHE A 58 13.71 -1.49 -2.43
N LEU A 59 13.34 -0.24 -2.14
CA LEU A 59 12.97 0.24 -0.82
C LEU A 59 11.80 1.22 -0.94
N PHE A 60 10.78 1.11 -0.08
CA PHE A 60 9.76 2.13 0.08
C PHE A 60 10.38 3.47 0.48
N SER A 61 9.95 4.54 -0.19
CA SER A 61 10.32 5.92 0.12
C SER A 61 9.13 6.76 0.58
N ALA A 62 7.95 6.55 -0.01
CA ALA A 62 6.74 7.28 0.34
C ALA A 62 5.46 6.54 -0.06
N ALA A 63 4.32 7.00 0.47
CA ALA A 63 3.00 6.72 -0.08
C ALA A 63 2.28 8.05 -0.34
N THR A 64 1.52 8.12 -1.43
CA THR A 64 0.67 9.26 -1.77
C THR A 64 -0.77 8.81 -1.76
N PHE A 65 -1.64 9.55 -1.07
CA PHE A 65 -3.07 9.30 -1.02
C PHE A 65 -3.80 10.37 -1.82
N SER A 66 -4.82 9.98 -2.57
CA SER A 66 -5.68 10.90 -3.30
C SER A 66 -7.13 10.46 -3.20
N ASN A 67 -8.04 11.43 -3.10
CA ASN A 67 -9.47 11.14 -3.05
C ASN A 67 -9.94 10.66 -4.43
N HIS A 68 -10.57 9.49 -4.50
CA HIS A 68 -11.29 9.02 -5.67
C HIS A 68 -12.77 9.39 -5.57
N GLU A 69 -13.40 9.07 -4.43
CA GLU A 69 -14.76 9.49 -4.07
C GLU A 69 -14.81 9.90 -2.59
N GLY A 70 -15.49 10.99 -2.25
CA GLY A 70 -15.49 11.52 -0.88
C GLY A 70 -14.19 12.23 -0.50
N ASP A 71 -13.92 12.33 0.81
CA ASP A 71 -12.76 13.06 1.35
C ASP A 71 -12.04 12.25 2.45
N CYS A 72 -11.79 10.96 2.18
CA CYS A 72 -11.16 10.01 3.10
C CYS A 72 -9.64 9.94 2.97
N ALA A 73 -9.03 10.44 1.89
CA ALA A 73 -7.58 10.38 1.68
C ALA A 73 -6.78 11.07 2.80
N LYS A 74 -7.37 12.08 3.45
CA LYS A 74 -6.76 12.84 4.56
C LYS A 74 -6.68 12.05 5.87
N ASP A 75 -7.43 10.96 5.97
CA ASP A 75 -7.45 10.11 7.16
C ASP A 75 -6.35 9.04 7.12
N PHE A 76 -5.75 8.85 5.94
CA PHE A 76 -4.64 7.95 5.76
C PHE A 76 -3.31 8.62 6.08
N SER A 77 -2.48 7.89 6.83
CA SER A 77 -1.09 8.21 7.10
C SER A 77 -0.21 7.00 6.82
N TYR A 78 1.07 7.25 6.52
CA TYR A 78 2.04 6.18 6.32
C TYR A 78 3.27 6.35 7.19
N GLU A 79 3.90 5.22 7.53
CA GLU A 79 5.20 5.17 8.17
C GLU A 79 6.07 4.14 7.45
N VAL A 80 7.25 4.55 6.98
CA VAL A 80 8.25 3.65 6.40
C VAL A 80 9.15 3.15 7.53
N THR A 81 9.25 1.83 7.67
CA THR A 81 10.02 1.17 8.73
C THR A 81 10.96 0.12 8.14
N ASN A 82 11.73 -0.54 9.02
CA ASN A 82 12.68 -1.60 8.65
C ASN A 82 13.61 -1.21 7.50
N ALA A 83 14.22 -0.02 7.60
CA ALA A 83 15.13 0.55 6.61
C ALA A 83 14.54 0.67 5.18
N GLY A 84 13.22 0.84 5.05
CA GLY A 84 12.56 0.96 3.75
C GLY A 84 11.98 -0.34 3.21
N THR A 85 12.11 -1.46 3.93
CA THR A 85 11.55 -2.74 3.46
C THR A 85 10.08 -2.94 3.85
N VAL A 86 9.57 -2.11 4.76
CA VAL A 86 8.18 -2.16 5.24
C VAL A 86 7.58 -0.76 5.20
N ILE A 87 6.32 -0.65 4.76
CA ILE A 87 5.51 0.55 4.90
C ILE A 87 4.19 0.20 5.59
N ASN A 88 3.88 0.95 6.65
CA ASN A 88 2.67 0.81 7.45
C ASN A 88 1.69 1.91 7.03
N ILE A 89 0.43 1.55 6.80
CA ILE A 89 -0.65 2.46 6.41
C ILE A 89 -1.71 2.43 7.50
N SER A 90 -1.97 3.58 8.12
CA SER A 90 -2.96 3.74 9.19
C SER A 90 -4.08 4.66 8.71
N ASP A 91 -5.32 4.29 9.03
CA ASP A 91 -6.53 5.07 8.75
C ASP A 91 -7.14 5.57 10.08
N THR A 92 -7.39 6.88 10.19
CA THR A 92 -8.02 7.50 11.36
C THR A 92 -9.54 7.45 11.34
N ASP A 93 -10.17 7.01 10.25
CA ASP A 93 -11.60 6.71 10.16
C ASP A 93 -12.50 7.93 10.48
N GLU A 94 -12.08 9.15 10.10
CA GLU A 94 -12.89 10.36 10.30
C GLU A 94 -13.93 10.56 9.17
N ASN A 95 -13.69 10.01 7.98
CA ASN A 95 -14.49 10.24 6.77
C ASN A 95 -14.62 8.96 5.92
N SER A 96 -15.83 8.67 5.44
CA SER A 96 -16.07 7.60 4.47
C SER A 96 -15.79 8.05 3.03
N GLY A 97 -15.33 7.15 2.17
CA GLY A 97 -15.05 7.42 0.76
C GLY A 97 -14.16 6.36 0.11
N THR A 98 -13.73 6.58 -1.13
CA THR A 98 -12.76 5.77 -1.87
C THR A 98 -11.48 6.59 -2.03
N ALA A 99 -10.33 6.02 -1.66
CA ALA A 99 -9.02 6.66 -1.83
C ALA A 99 -8.15 5.85 -2.79
N CYS A 100 -7.30 6.52 -3.55
CA CYS A 100 -6.23 5.90 -4.32
C CYS A 100 -4.93 6.04 -3.52
N MET A 101 -4.18 4.96 -3.33
CA MET A 101 -2.87 4.99 -2.69
C MET A 101 -1.78 4.55 -3.67
N ILE A 102 -0.82 5.43 -3.92
CA ILE A 102 0.33 5.17 -4.78
C ILE A 102 1.55 4.99 -3.88
N PHE A 103 2.23 3.85 -4.00
CA PHE A 103 3.52 3.63 -3.36
C PHE A 103 4.64 4.18 -4.23
N THR A 104 5.55 4.93 -3.62
CA THR A 104 6.83 5.30 -4.22
C THR A 104 7.92 4.44 -3.61
N VAL A 105 8.71 3.81 -4.47
CA VAL A 105 9.89 3.03 -4.09
C VAL A 105 11.13 3.58 -4.78
N SER A 106 12.27 3.48 -4.12
CA SER A 106 13.58 3.80 -4.68
C SER A 106 14.34 2.51 -4.99
N CYS A 107 15.04 2.47 -6.11
CA CYS A 107 15.97 1.40 -6.46
C CYS A 107 17.15 1.99 -7.24
N ASN A 108 18.38 1.78 -6.75
CA ASN A 108 19.61 2.29 -7.36
C ASN A 108 19.63 3.81 -7.64
N GLY A 109 18.92 4.61 -6.82
CA GLY A 109 18.83 6.07 -6.96
C GLY A 109 17.78 6.55 -7.96
N GLU A 110 17.00 5.64 -8.56
CA GLU A 110 15.81 5.95 -9.34
C GLU A 110 14.55 5.71 -8.52
N GLU A 111 13.52 6.53 -8.73
CA GLU A 111 12.21 6.37 -8.10
C GLU A 111 11.22 5.73 -9.06
N TYR A 112 10.40 4.84 -8.51
CA TYR A 112 9.36 4.11 -9.21
C TYR A 112 8.07 4.23 -8.42
N GLN A 113 6.95 4.38 -9.14
CA GLN A 113 5.63 4.49 -8.54
C GLN A 113 4.80 3.27 -8.92
N SER A 114 3.99 2.78 -8.00
CA SER A 114 3.00 1.74 -8.31
C SER A 114 1.95 2.28 -9.27
N GLU A 115 1.48 1.42 -10.18
CA GLU A 115 0.24 1.72 -10.90
C GLU A 115 -0.92 1.78 -9.91
N ASP A 116 -1.86 2.71 -10.13
CA ASP A 116 -2.98 3.04 -9.22
C ASP A 116 -3.73 1.80 -8.74
N PRO A 117 -3.47 1.32 -7.51
CA PRO A 117 -4.31 0.33 -6.87
C PRO A 117 -5.51 1.10 -6.30
N GLN A 118 -6.68 0.96 -6.91
CA GLN A 118 -7.91 1.59 -6.42
C GLN A 118 -8.30 0.99 -5.05
N PHE A 119 -8.54 1.82 -4.01
CA PHE A 119 -9.09 1.38 -2.72
C PHE A 119 -10.53 1.85 -2.56
N GLU A 120 -11.49 0.91 -2.58
CA GLU A 120 -12.92 1.18 -2.35
C GLU A 120 -13.25 1.02 -0.86
N ASN A 121 -13.41 2.11 -0.10
CA ASN A 121 -13.90 2.05 1.27
C ASN A 121 -15.44 2.21 1.27
N LYS A 122 -16.14 1.16 1.71
CA LYS A 122 -17.61 1.06 1.76
C LYS A 122 -18.07 1.09 3.20
N GLU A 123 -19.08 1.92 3.50
CA GLU A 123 -19.79 1.87 4.79
C GLU A 123 -20.33 0.45 5.07
N GLU A 124 -20.11 -0.06 6.29
CA GLU A 124 -20.80 -1.27 6.77
C GLU A 124 -22.33 -1.02 6.81
N VAL A 125 -23.08 -1.88 6.12
CA VAL A 125 -24.55 -1.99 6.21
C VAL A 125 -24.99 -2.72 7.49
#